data_AF-A0A8H4V7T8-F1
#
_entry.id   AF-A0A8H4V7T8-F1
#
_cell.length_a   1.000
_cell.length_b   1.000
_cell.length_c   1.000
_cell.angle_alpha   90.00
_cell.angle_beta   90.00
_cell.angle_gamma   90.00
#
_symmetry.space_group_name_H-M   'P 1'
#
loop_
_entity.id
_entity.type
_entity.pdbx_description
1 polymer ?
#
loop_
_entity_poly.entity_id
_entity_poly.type
_entity_poly.pdbx_seq_one_letter_code
_entity_poly.pdbx_strand_id
1 'polypeptide(L)'
;MPCCIAILDYAECRHRTLYKLGCTAGCEELCAPAQQEVLLGTRFRWRCEECHTLRYAADADARTESWSARARDILEGDHGSDHGHHEDGEGEVDDMRMLALRGREEFEEQLHEERRVAQVEEIQYAEEWTVQYGRAVFALHYGPKARRVRRRQRRWWRRREEEQRSEEDDDEAEQRLQQELGSTDDETDDDEQQEAAQRQVERLRSLQLPDLVVVRDALRSDKELREQRDETQRMLGGGDGDKCGG
;
A
#
# COMPACT_ATOMS: atom_id res chain seq x y z
N MET A 1 -7.66 -24.09 -10.32
CA MET A 1 -8.44 -22.92 -9.90
C MET A 1 -7.48 -21.95 -9.24
N PRO A 2 -7.26 -20.76 -9.81
CA PRO A 2 -6.12 -19.94 -9.42
C PRO A 2 -6.33 -19.13 -8.14
N CYS A 3 -5.25 -18.87 -7.37
CA CYS A 3 -5.25 -17.80 -6.37
C CYS A 3 -5.01 -16.47 -7.11
N CYS A 4 -5.79 -15.46 -6.76
CA CYS A 4 -5.78 -14.15 -7.44
C CYS A 4 -4.90 -13.18 -6.65
N ILE A 5 -4.05 -12.45 -7.36
CA ILE A 5 -3.05 -11.59 -6.75
C ILE A 5 -3.10 -10.15 -7.28
N ALA A 6 -2.67 -9.22 -6.43
CA ALA A 6 -2.27 -7.87 -6.81
C ALA A 6 -0.75 -7.74 -6.74
N ILE A 7 -0.20 -6.92 -7.63
CA ILE A 7 1.22 -6.57 -7.67
C ILE A 7 1.36 -5.06 -7.48
N LEU A 8 2.25 -4.65 -6.58
CA LEU A 8 2.71 -3.27 -6.44
C LEU A 8 4.19 -3.19 -6.79
N ASP A 9 4.51 -2.49 -7.88
CA ASP A 9 5.87 -2.25 -8.35
C ASP A 9 6.36 -0.88 -7.85
N TYR A 10 7.52 -0.86 -7.18
CA TYR A 10 8.18 0.38 -6.74
C TYR A 10 9.18 0.88 -7.77
N ALA A 11 8.95 2.06 -8.34
CA ALA A 11 9.72 2.53 -9.50
C ALA A 11 11.18 2.87 -9.17
N GLU A 12 11.46 3.35 -7.95
CA GLU A 12 12.82 3.75 -7.56
C GLU A 12 13.71 2.60 -7.06
N CYS A 13 13.15 1.52 -6.53
CA CYS A 13 13.93 0.41 -5.95
C CYS A 13 13.74 -0.95 -6.62
N ARG A 14 12.93 -1.04 -7.69
CA ARG A 14 12.60 -2.28 -8.44
C ARG A 14 11.99 -3.40 -7.60
N HIS A 15 11.72 -3.17 -6.32
CA HIS A 15 11.01 -4.12 -5.47
C HIS A 15 9.57 -4.25 -5.90
N ARG A 16 9.02 -5.42 -5.62
CA ARG A 16 7.64 -5.78 -5.93
C ARG A 16 7.02 -6.44 -4.72
N THR A 17 5.85 -5.95 -4.32
CA THR A 17 5.07 -6.60 -3.28
C THR A 17 3.90 -7.35 -3.92
N LEU A 18 3.73 -8.60 -3.49
CA LEU A 18 2.67 -9.49 -3.96
C LEU A 18 1.61 -9.64 -2.87
N TYR A 19 0.38 -9.29 -3.20
CA TYR A 19 -0.75 -9.42 -2.27
C TYR A 19 -1.72 -10.48 -2.74
N LYS A 20 -2.10 -11.39 -1.85
CA LYS A 20 -3.17 -12.35 -2.09
C LYS A 20 -4.52 -11.66 -1.92
N LEU A 21 -5.30 -11.59 -2.99
CA LEU A 21 -6.63 -10.98 -2.99
C LEU A 21 -7.71 -11.98 -2.60
N GLY A 22 -7.56 -13.22 -3.06
CA GLY A 22 -8.51 -14.28 -2.83
C GLY A 22 -8.09 -15.57 -3.52
N CYS A 23 -8.83 -16.64 -3.25
CA CYS A 23 -8.65 -17.89 -3.95
C CYS A 23 -9.98 -18.54 -4.25
N THR A 24 -10.10 -18.97 -5.50
CA THR A 24 -11.25 -19.70 -6.01
C THR A 24 -11.30 -21.15 -5.50
N ALA A 25 -10.17 -21.71 -5.07
CA ALA A 25 -10.04 -23.05 -4.45
C ALA A 25 -10.00 -23.03 -2.91
N GLY A 26 -9.90 -21.87 -2.27
CA GLY A 26 -9.79 -21.77 -0.80
C GLY A 26 -8.39 -22.07 -0.23
N CYS A 27 -7.32 -21.85 -1.00
CA CYS A 27 -5.94 -21.93 -0.52
C CYS A 27 -5.73 -21.03 0.73
N GLU A 28 -4.98 -21.46 1.76
CA GLU A 28 -4.54 -20.59 2.87
C GLU A 28 -3.31 -19.76 2.48
N GLU A 29 -2.33 -20.41 1.86
CA GLU A 29 -1.15 -19.78 1.25
C GLU A 29 -1.36 -19.47 -0.23
N LEU A 30 -0.38 -18.87 -0.91
CA LEU A 30 -0.45 -18.67 -2.36
C LEU A 30 -0.35 -20.01 -3.11
N CYS A 31 -1.20 -20.23 -4.12
CA CYS A 31 -1.04 -21.37 -5.03
C CYS A 31 0.30 -21.28 -5.78
N ALA A 32 0.73 -22.39 -6.38
CA ALA A 32 1.88 -22.41 -7.26
C ALA A 32 1.78 -21.30 -8.34
N PRO A 33 2.90 -20.68 -8.79
CA PRO A 33 2.87 -19.57 -9.74
C PRO A 33 2.09 -19.84 -11.04
N ALA A 34 2.14 -21.08 -11.55
CA ALA A 34 1.37 -21.50 -12.73
C ALA A 34 -0.16 -21.45 -12.54
N GLN A 35 -0.62 -21.38 -11.29
CA GLN A 35 -2.01 -21.27 -10.88
C GLN A 35 -2.28 -19.92 -10.20
N GLN A 36 -1.45 -18.91 -10.43
CA GLN A 36 -1.73 -17.55 -9.97
C GLN A 36 -2.28 -16.72 -11.13
N GLU A 37 -3.24 -15.86 -10.83
CA GLU A 37 -3.78 -14.91 -11.78
C GLU A 37 -3.62 -13.49 -11.24
N VAL A 38 -2.99 -12.62 -12.03
CA VAL A 38 -2.84 -11.21 -11.67
C VAL A 38 -4.14 -10.47 -12.03
N LEU A 39 -4.86 -9.97 -11.03
CA LEU A 39 -6.05 -9.16 -11.25
C LEU A 39 -5.75 -7.66 -11.25
N LEU A 40 -4.74 -7.26 -10.50
CA LEU A 40 -4.34 -5.86 -10.37
C LEU A 40 -2.82 -5.76 -10.42
N GLY A 41 -2.32 -4.84 -11.23
CA GLY A 41 -0.93 -4.43 -11.25
C GLY A 41 -0.88 -2.92 -11.09
N THR A 42 -0.12 -2.45 -10.12
CA THR A 42 0.07 -1.03 -9.83
C THR A 42 1.56 -0.72 -9.81
N ARG A 43 1.89 0.52 -10.10
CA ARG A 43 3.26 1.04 -10.06
C ARG A 43 3.26 2.32 -9.26
N PHE A 44 3.98 2.32 -8.15
CA PHE A 44 4.17 3.48 -7.30
C PHE A 44 5.48 4.17 -7.63
N ARG A 45 5.47 5.49 -7.66
CA ARG A 45 6.64 6.31 -8.02
C ARG A 45 7.82 6.10 -7.08
N TRP A 46 7.56 6.01 -5.78
CA TRP A 46 8.61 6.04 -4.76
C TRP A 46 9.22 4.66 -4.48
N ARG A 47 10.10 4.61 -3.50
CA ARG A 47 10.72 3.38 -2.98
C ARG A 47 9.73 2.64 -2.08
N CYS A 48 9.98 1.34 -1.85
CA CYS A 48 9.29 0.63 -0.78
C CYS A 48 9.74 1.16 0.59
N GLU A 49 8.93 0.89 1.62
CA GLU A 49 9.16 1.36 3.00
C GLU A 49 10.55 0.94 3.52
N GLU A 50 10.98 -0.28 3.24
CA GLU A 50 12.29 -0.80 3.65
C GLU A 50 13.43 -0.01 3.01
N CYS A 51 13.40 0.19 1.68
CA CYS A 51 14.43 0.96 0.98
C CYS A 51 14.42 2.44 1.36
N HIS A 52 13.24 3.01 1.65
CA HIS A 52 13.12 4.36 2.15
C HIS A 52 13.77 4.50 3.53
N THR A 53 13.47 3.57 4.44
CA THR A 53 14.03 3.53 5.82
C THR A 53 15.55 3.37 5.80
N LEU A 54 16.07 2.43 4.99
CA LEU A 54 17.51 2.24 4.85
C LEU A 54 18.22 3.48 4.31
N ARG A 55 17.63 4.15 3.31
CA ARG A 55 18.18 5.40 2.79
C ARG A 55 18.15 6.50 3.85
N TYR A 56 17.03 6.67 4.53
CA TYR A 56 16.88 7.69 5.57
C TYR A 56 17.91 7.50 6.68
N ALA A 57 18.15 6.25 7.11
CA ALA A 57 19.16 5.94 8.11
C ALA A 57 20.57 6.36 7.64
N ALA A 58 20.96 6.00 6.42
CA ALA A 58 22.25 6.41 5.85
C ALA A 58 22.37 7.94 5.72
N ASP A 59 21.29 8.61 5.31
CA ASP A 59 21.24 10.07 5.21
C ASP A 59 21.31 10.72 6.61
N ALA A 60 20.75 10.10 7.65
CA ALA A 60 20.80 10.56 9.04
C ALA A 60 22.20 10.40 9.65
N ASP A 61 22.88 9.29 9.37
CA ASP A 61 24.28 9.09 9.78
C ASP A 61 25.18 10.18 9.18
N ALA A 62 25.04 10.45 7.88
CA ALA A 62 25.80 11.50 7.18
C ALA A 62 25.52 12.91 7.75
N ARG A 63 24.27 13.21 8.11
CA ARG A 63 23.93 14.48 8.77
C ARG A 63 24.57 14.58 10.16
N THR A 64 24.50 13.50 10.94
CA THR A 64 25.09 13.43 12.29
C THR A 64 26.61 13.65 12.23
N GLU A 65 27.30 13.05 11.25
CA GLU A 65 28.72 13.28 11.01
C GLU A 65 29.01 14.74 10.64
N SER A 66 28.18 15.34 9.77
CA SER A 66 28.29 16.76 9.41
C SER A 66 28.08 17.70 10.60
N TRP A 67 27.08 17.44 11.46
CA TRP A 67 26.87 18.22 12.69
C TRP A 67 28.04 18.09 13.66
N SER A 68 28.54 16.87 13.82
CA SER A 68 29.71 16.59 14.66
C SER A 68 30.96 17.30 14.17
N ALA A 69 31.17 17.36 12.85
CA ALA A 69 32.27 18.10 12.25
C ALA A 69 32.15 19.61 12.53
N ARG A 70 30.98 20.21 12.31
CA ARG A 70 30.74 21.64 12.61
C ARG A 70 30.93 21.97 14.08
N ALA A 71 30.47 21.09 14.98
CA ALA A 71 30.67 21.25 16.41
C ALA A 71 32.16 21.22 16.77
N ARG A 72 32.91 20.30 16.16
CA ARG A 72 34.37 20.23 16.32
C ARG A 72 35.05 21.49 15.80
N ASP A 73 34.66 22.01 14.64
CA ASP A 73 35.22 23.24 14.06
C ASP A 73 35.00 24.47 14.95
N ILE A 74 33.90 24.52 15.73
CA ILE A 74 33.67 25.59 16.71
C ILE A 74 34.65 25.45 17.89
N LEU A 75 34.88 24.22 18.37
CA LEU A 75 35.73 23.95 19.54
C LEU A 75 37.23 23.97 19.21
N GLU A 76 37.61 23.52 18.01
CA GLU A 76 38.97 23.46 17.49
C GLU A 76 39.32 24.69 16.64
N GLY A 77 38.38 25.62 16.49
CA GLY A 77 38.55 26.84 15.73
C GLY A 77 39.79 27.58 16.22
N ASP A 78 40.89 27.37 15.50
CA ASP A 78 42.16 28.04 15.67
C ASP A 78 41.93 29.53 15.37
N HIS A 79 41.50 30.26 16.40
CA HIS A 79 41.66 31.69 16.45
C HIS A 79 43.16 31.91 16.43
N GLY A 80 43.73 32.10 15.23
CA GLY A 80 45.11 32.45 15.00
C GLY A 80 45.47 33.78 15.67
N SER A 81 45.48 33.80 17.00
CA SER A 81 45.93 34.91 17.82
C SER A 81 47.34 34.57 18.29
N ASP A 82 48.28 35.07 17.50
CA ASP A 82 49.64 35.46 17.85
C ASP A 82 49.69 36.50 19.01
N HIS A 83 48.63 36.60 19.83
CA HIS A 83 48.49 37.57 20.90
C HIS A 83 47.91 36.88 22.13
N GLY A 84 48.82 36.37 22.96
CA GLY A 84 48.48 36.02 24.33
C GLY A 84 47.90 37.24 25.04
N HIS A 85 46.69 37.07 25.59
CA HIS A 85 46.28 37.53 26.92
C HIS A 85 44.78 37.29 27.13
N HIS A 86 44.46 36.36 28.04
CA HIS A 86 43.30 36.26 28.96
C HIS A 86 41.87 36.45 28.41
N GLU A 87 41.06 35.38 28.41
CA GLU A 87 40.29 34.88 29.59
C GLU A 87 39.35 35.99 30.10
N ASP A 88 38.08 36.09 29.69
CA ASP A 88 36.96 35.29 30.22
C ASP A 88 35.75 35.20 29.25
N GLY A 89 35.83 35.79 28.05
CA GLY A 89 34.69 35.95 27.12
C GLY A 89 34.61 34.97 25.94
N GLU A 90 35.68 34.25 25.62
CA GLU A 90 35.74 33.37 24.44
C GLU A 90 34.90 32.10 24.65
N GLY A 91 34.94 31.52 25.84
CA GLY A 91 34.08 30.38 26.21
C GLY A 91 32.59 30.71 26.10
N GLU A 92 32.17 31.92 26.50
CA GLU A 92 30.77 32.34 26.37
C GLU A 92 30.34 32.46 24.89
N VAL A 93 31.24 32.91 24.01
CA VAL A 93 30.94 33.03 22.57
C VAL A 93 30.82 31.66 21.91
N ASP A 94 31.72 30.73 22.22
CA ASP A 94 31.66 29.38 21.68
C ASP A 94 30.50 28.58 22.26
N ASP A 95 30.15 28.77 23.54
CA ASP A 95 28.95 28.22 24.16
C ASP A 95 27.68 28.72 23.45
N MET A 96 27.61 30.03 23.15
CA MET A 96 26.48 30.60 22.42
C MET A 96 26.39 30.08 20.97
N ARG A 97 27.54 29.90 20.29
CA ARG A 97 27.60 29.30 18.95
C ARG A 97 27.19 27.83 18.97
N MET A 98 27.63 27.07 19.96
CA MET A 98 27.26 25.68 20.16
C MET A 98 25.75 25.54 20.44
N LEU A 99 25.18 26.38 21.31
CA LEU A 99 23.74 26.42 21.57
C LEU A 99 22.95 26.71 20.30
N ALA A 100 23.38 27.69 19.50
CA ALA A 100 22.73 28.01 18.23
C ALA A 100 22.85 26.87 17.20
N LEU A 101 24.00 26.19 17.15
CA LEU A 101 24.22 25.04 16.27
C LEU A 101 23.28 23.88 16.66
N ARG A 102 23.19 23.54 17.94
CA ARG A 102 22.32 22.47 18.44
C ARG A 102 20.84 22.79 18.22
N GLY A 103 20.42 24.03 18.46
CA GLY A 103 19.04 24.45 18.16
C GLY A 103 18.69 24.32 16.68
N ARG A 104 19.67 24.57 15.79
CA ARG A 104 19.49 24.38 14.35
C ARG A 104 19.46 22.89 13.95
N GLU A 105 20.34 22.09 14.53
CA GLU A 105 20.37 20.62 14.34
C GLU A 105 19.02 20.01 14.72
N GLU A 106 18.51 20.31 15.90
CA GLU A 106 17.21 19.80 16.38
C GLU A 106 16.06 20.19 15.44
N PHE A 107 16.02 21.45 15.00
CA PHE A 107 14.99 21.92 14.07
C PHE A 107 15.06 21.22 12.70
N GLU A 108 16.26 21.09 12.13
CA GLU A 108 16.44 20.43 10.84
C GLU A 108 16.12 18.92 10.95
N GLU A 109 16.52 18.24 12.02
CA GLU A 109 16.18 16.83 12.25
C GLU A 109 14.67 16.63 12.44
N GLN A 110 13.97 17.53 13.12
CA GLN A 110 12.51 17.49 13.22
C GLN A 110 11.84 17.58 11.83
N LEU A 111 12.28 18.51 10.99
CA LEU A 111 11.76 18.63 9.62
C LEU A 111 12.08 17.40 8.75
N HIS A 112 13.22 16.75 8.97
CA HIS A 112 13.55 15.49 8.30
C HIS A 112 12.65 14.36 8.76
N GLU A 113 12.37 14.27 10.05
CA GLU A 113 11.48 13.25 10.62
C GLU A 113 10.04 13.42 10.16
N GLU A 114 9.51 14.66 10.16
CA GLU A 114 8.15 14.94 9.65
C GLU A 114 8.00 14.52 8.18
N ARG A 115 9.00 14.82 7.34
CA ARG A 115 9.02 14.38 5.94
C ARG A 115 9.13 12.87 5.80
N ARG A 116 9.93 12.22 6.65
CA ARG A 116 10.07 10.75 6.65
C ARG A 116 8.74 10.09 6.95
N VAL A 117 8.05 10.55 7.99
CA VAL A 117 6.74 10.01 8.41
C VAL A 117 5.72 10.20 7.29
N ALA A 118 5.59 11.40 6.74
CA ALA A 118 4.67 11.67 5.64
C ALA A 118 4.93 10.75 4.42
N GLN A 119 6.19 10.52 4.07
CA GLN A 119 6.54 9.63 2.96
C GLN A 119 6.19 8.16 3.25
N VAL A 120 6.38 7.70 4.50
CA VAL A 120 5.99 6.35 4.93
C VAL A 120 4.48 6.18 4.89
N GLU A 121 3.72 7.17 5.37
CA GLU A 121 2.25 7.15 5.29
C GLU A 121 1.75 7.07 3.85
N GLU A 122 2.38 7.81 2.92
CA GLU A 122 2.05 7.73 1.50
C GLU A 122 2.33 6.35 0.89
N ILE A 123 3.46 5.73 1.25
CA ILE A 123 3.80 4.35 0.84
C ILE A 123 2.74 3.38 1.34
N GLN A 124 2.42 3.42 2.64
CA GLN A 124 1.44 2.53 3.26
C GLN A 124 0.04 2.72 2.68
N TYR A 125 -0.35 3.96 2.38
CA TYR A 125 -1.61 4.24 1.71
C TYR A 125 -1.65 3.61 0.31
N ALA A 126 -0.55 3.68 -0.47
CA ALA A 126 -0.47 3.05 -1.78
C ALA A 126 -0.61 1.51 -1.69
N GLU A 127 0.00 0.90 -0.67
CA GLU A 127 -0.16 -0.53 -0.38
C GLU A 127 -1.61 -0.89 -0.05
N GLU A 128 -2.21 -0.17 0.91
CA GLU A 128 -3.57 -0.39 1.35
C GLU A 128 -4.56 -0.22 0.20
N TRP A 129 -4.43 0.87 -0.56
CA TRP A 129 -5.26 1.13 -1.73
C TRP A 129 -5.20 -0.03 -2.73
N THR A 130 -3.99 -0.53 -3.02
CA THR A 130 -3.77 -1.64 -3.95
C THR A 130 -4.48 -2.91 -3.47
N VAL A 131 -4.39 -3.22 -2.18
CA VAL A 131 -5.06 -4.39 -1.59
C VAL A 131 -6.57 -4.22 -1.60
N GLN A 132 -7.08 -3.07 -1.16
CA GLN A 132 -8.52 -2.81 -1.08
C GLN A 132 -9.16 -2.83 -2.48
N TYR A 133 -8.54 -2.15 -3.44
CA TYR A 133 -9.01 -2.12 -4.82
C TYR A 133 -8.97 -3.52 -5.44
N GLY A 134 -7.86 -4.24 -5.26
CA GLY A 134 -7.73 -5.61 -5.75
C GLY A 134 -8.78 -6.56 -5.16
N ARG A 135 -9.12 -6.42 -3.88
CA ARG A 135 -10.18 -7.22 -3.24
C ARG A 135 -11.56 -6.89 -3.82
N ALA A 136 -11.85 -5.62 -4.09
CA ALA A 136 -13.09 -5.22 -4.73
C ALA A 136 -13.18 -5.76 -6.17
N VAL A 137 -12.08 -5.70 -6.94
CA VAL A 137 -11.95 -6.32 -8.26
C VAL A 137 -12.19 -7.83 -8.19
N PHE A 138 -11.57 -8.52 -7.23
CA PHE A 138 -11.78 -9.94 -7.03
C PHE A 138 -13.24 -10.28 -6.73
N ALA A 139 -13.89 -9.51 -5.86
CA ALA A 139 -15.31 -9.70 -5.52
C ALA A 139 -16.20 -9.55 -6.76
N LEU A 140 -15.94 -8.58 -7.63
CA LEU A 140 -16.69 -8.40 -8.87
C LEU A 140 -16.41 -9.51 -9.89
N HIS A 141 -15.15 -9.93 -10.02
CA HIS A 141 -14.73 -10.92 -11.02
C HIS A 141 -15.12 -12.35 -10.63
N TYR A 142 -15.09 -12.68 -9.34
CA TYR A 142 -15.23 -14.05 -8.84
C TYR A 142 -16.32 -14.25 -7.77
N GLY A 143 -16.88 -13.19 -7.19
CA GLY A 143 -17.84 -13.24 -6.07
C GLY A 143 -18.99 -14.23 -6.24
N PRO A 144 -19.76 -14.19 -7.33
CA PRO A 144 -20.88 -15.12 -7.55
C PRO A 144 -20.42 -16.57 -7.70
N LYS A 145 -19.26 -16.81 -8.34
CA LYS A 145 -18.76 -18.16 -8.65
C LYS A 145 -18.10 -18.82 -7.44
N ALA A 146 -17.32 -18.06 -6.66
CA ALA A 146 -16.65 -18.56 -5.46
C ALA A 146 -17.66 -18.93 -4.35
N ARG A 147 -18.75 -18.17 -4.23
CA ARG A 147 -19.84 -18.45 -3.28
C ARG A 147 -20.62 -19.71 -3.63
N ARG A 148 -21.02 -19.88 -4.90
CA ARG A 148 -21.71 -21.11 -5.35
C ARG A 148 -20.89 -22.37 -5.06
N VAL A 149 -19.56 -22.32 -5.24
CA VAL A 149 -18.66 -23.45 -4.91
C VAL A 149 -18.59 -23.71 -3.41
N ARG A 150 -18.39 -22.67 -2.57
CA ARG A 150 -18.36 -22.81 -1.11
C ARG A 150 -19.69 -23.29 -0.54
N ARG A 151 -20.82 -22.82 -1.06
CA ARG A 151 -22.16 -23.26 -0.66
C ARG A 151 -22.42 -24.71 -1.06
N ARG A 152 -22.04 -25.12 -2.27
CA ARG A 152 -22.09 -26.53 -2.69
C ARG A 152 -21.24 -27.42 -1.78
N GLN A 153 -20.03 -27.00 -1.45
CA GLN A 153 -19.19 -27.73 -0.49
C GLN A 153 -19.84 -27.80 0.90
N ARG A 154 -20.36 -26.69 1.45
CA ARG A 154 -21.05 -26.69 2.75
C ARG A 154 -22.31 -27.57 2.76
N ARG A 155 -23.13 -27.54 1.69
CA ARG A 155 -24.29 -28.42 1.55
C ARG A 155 -23.88 -29.89 1.45
N TRP A 156 -22.79 -30.18 0.73
CA TRP A 156 -22.23 -31.53 0.66
C TRP A 156 -21.70 -32.02 2.02
N TRP A 157 -20.98 -31.16 2.77
CA TRP A 157 -20.53 -31.48 4.13
C TRP A 157 -21.70 -31.69 5.08
N ARG A 158 -22.73 -30.82 5.08
CA ARG A 158 -23.94 -31.01 5.90
C ARG A 158 -24.69 -32.29 5.56
N ARG A 159 -24.93 -32.57 4.28
CA ARG A 159 -25.58 -33.82 3.86
C ARG A 159 -24.80 -35.04 4.36
N ARG A 160 -23.47 -34.99 4.30
CA ARG A 160 -22.61 -36.07 4.80
C ARG A 160 -22.61 -36.19 6.33
N GLU A 161 -22.79 -35.09 7.06
CA GLU A 161 -22.97 -35.09 8.52
C GLU A 161 -24.38 -35.57 8.91
N GLU A 162 -25.41 -35.20 8.16
CA GLU A 162 -26.80 -35.65 8.33
C GLU A 162 -26.96 -37.12 7.97
N GLU A 163 -26.34 -37.62 6.89
CA GLU A 163 -26.28 -39.06 6.56
C GLU A 163 -25.57 -39.87 7.65
N GLN A 164 -24.66 -39.27 8.42
CA GLN A 164 -24.03 -39.91 9.58
C GLN A 164 -24.86 -39.81 10.86
N ARG A 165 -25.89 -38.94 10.88
CA ARG A 165 -26.72 -38.65 12.06
C ARG A 165 -28.15 -39.18 11.94
N SER A 166 -28.59 -39.48 10.72
CA SER A 166 -29.92 -39.96 10.33
C SER A 166 -29.96 -41.49 10.28
N GLU A 167 -29.78 -42.13 11.44
CA GLU A 167 -30.33 -43.48 11.69
C GLU A 167 -31.62 -43.41 12.54
N GLU A 168 -32.09 -42.19 12.89
CA GLU A 168 -33.30 -41.97 13.69
C GLU A 168 -34.16 -40.84 13.06
N ASP A 169 -35.42 -41.18 12.74
CA ASP A 169 -36.57 -40.34 12.32
C ASP A 169 -36.66 -39.84 10.85
N ASP A 170 -37.38 -40.63 10.02
CA ASP A 170 -37.60 -40.45 8.58
C ASP A 170 -38.63 -39.36 8.19
N ASP A 171 -39.47 -38.84 9.11
CA ASP A 171 -40.60 -37.98 8.74
C ASP A 171 -40.33 -36.45 8.79
N GLU A 172 -39.29 -35.99 9.52
CA GLU A 172 -38.95 -34.54 9.59
C GLU A 172 -37.98 -34.07 8.49
N ALA A 173 -37.32 -35.00 7.79
CA ALA A 173 -36.30 -34.69 6.79
C ALA A 173 -36.89 -34.08 5.49
N GLU A 174 -38.07 -34.51 5.07
CA GLU A 174 -38.70 -34.03 3.82
C GLU A 174 -39.22 -32.58 3.92
N GLN A 175 -39.71 -32.15 5.07
CA GLN A 175 -40.20 -30.76 5.26
C GLN A 175 -39.06 -29.73 5.29
N ARG A 176 -37.89 -30.09 5.82
CA ARG A 176 -36.70 -29.21 5.79
C ARG A 176 -36.14 -29.02 4.38
N LEU A 177 -36.13 -30.08 3.57
CA LEU A 177 -35.66 -30.02 2.18
C LEU A 177 -36.50 -29.09 1.29
N GLN A 178 -37.82 -29.04 1.51
CA GLN A 178 -38.69 -28.12 0.76
C GLN A 178 -38.50 -26.66 1.18
N GLN A 179 -38.16 -26.40 2.45
CA GLN A 179 -37.87 -25.05 2.95
C GLN A 179 -36.51 -24.51 2.45
N GLU A 180 -35.51 -25.39 2.27
CA GLU A 180 -34.20 -25.03 1.70
C GLU A 180 -34.20 -24.82 0.17
N LEU A 181 -35.20 -25.33 -0.54
CA LEU A 181 -35.35 -25.20 -2.00
C LEU A 181 -36.19 -23.97 -2.41
N GLY A 182 -36.88 -23.32 -1.47
CA GLY A 182 -37.78 -22.19 -1.71
C GLY A 182 -37.23 -20.80 -1.34
N SER A 183 -36.03 -20.68 -0.78
CA SER A 183 -35.47 -19.36 -0.41
C SER A 183 -34.97 -18.62 -1.66
N THR A 184 -35.81 -17.71 -2.15
CA THR A 184 -35.49 -16.66 -3.14
C THR A 184 -34.63 -15.53 -2.55
N ASP A 185 -34.39 -15.53 -1.23
CA ASP A 185 -33.55 -14.52 -0.54
C ASP A 185 -32.07 -14.58 -0.98
N ASP A 186 -31.69 -15.67 -1.66
CA ASP A 186 -30.29 -15.98 -1.96
C ASP A 186 -29.76 -15.30 -3.23
N GLU A 187 -30.64 -14.79 -4.11
CA GLU A 187 -30.25 -14.00 -5.29
C GLU A 187 -30.11 -12.50 -4.96
N THR A 188 -30.97 -11.97 -4.07
CA THR A 188 -30.90 -10.58 -3.59
C THR A 188 -29.60 -10.28 -2.82
N ASP A 189 -29.09 -11.24 -2.04
CA ASP A 189 -27.85 -11.11 -1.26
C ASP A 189 -26.57 -11.02 -2.12
N ASP A 190 -26.59 -11.57 -3.33
CA ASP A 190 -25.47 -11.53 -4.26
C ASP A 190 -25.46 -10.22 -5.06
N ASP A 191 -26.64 -9.72 -5.46
CA ASP A 191 -26.79 -8.44 -6.16
C ASP A 191 -26.38 -7.26 -5.27
N GLU A 192 -26.84 -7.21 -4.01
CA GLU A 192 -26.46 -6.14 -3.06
C GLU A 192 -24.95 -6.06 -2.84
N GLN A 193 -24.26 -7.20 -2.84
CA GLN A 193 -22.82 -7.28 -2.65
C GLN A 193 -22.04 -6.91 -3.90
N GLN A 194 -22.56 -7.24 -5.09
CA GLN A 194 -22.00 -6.74 -6.34
C GLN A 194 -22.11 -5.22 -6.40
N GLU A 195 -23.26 -4.65 -6.05
CA GLU A 195 -23.44 -3.20 -5.99
C GLU A 195 -22.52 -2.55 -4.95
N ALA A 196 -22.36 -3.16 -3.78
CA ALA A 196 -21.42 -2.67 -2.77
C ALA A 196 -19.97 -2.69 -3.28
N ALA A 197 -19.55 -3.76 -3.96
CA ALA A 197 -18.22 -3.87 -4.53
C ALA A 197 -18.00 -2.87 -5.70
N GLN A 198 -19.02 -2.61 -6.53
CA GLN A 198 -18.99 -1.57 -7.56
C GLN A 198 -18.81 -0.18 -6.95
N ARG A 199 -19.63 0.17 -5.95
CA ARG A 199 -19.51 1.44 -5.21
C ARG A 199 -18.12 1.60 -4.59
N GLN A 200 -17.55 0.52 -4.04
CA GLN A 200 -16.20 0.55 -3.48
C GLN A 200 -15.13 0.78 -4.57
N VAL A 201 -15.25 0.15 -5.74
CA VAL A 201 -14.35 0.39 -6.88
C VAL A 201 -14.42 1.84 -7.34
N GLU A 202 -15.61 2.40 -7.50
CA GLU A 202 -15.79 3.80 -7.91
C GLU A 202 -15.21 4.77 -6.89
N ARG A 203 -15.44 4.54 -5.60
CA ARG A 203 -14.87 5.33 -4.51
C ARG A 203 -13.34 5.25 -4.50
N LEU A 204 -12.76 4.07 -4.67
CA LEU A 204 -11.31 3.93 -4.67
C LEU A 204 -10.66 4.56 -5.90
N ARG A 205 -11.33 4.54 -7.06
CA ARG A 205 -10.86 5.27 -8.26
C ARG A 205 -10.78 6.77 -8.02
N SER A 206 -11.74 7.37 -7.32
CA SER A 206 -11.71 8.80 -7.03
C SER A 206 -10.68 9.19 -5.96
N LEU A 207 -10.24 8.23 -5.13
CA LEU A 207 -9.22 8.40 -4.10
C LEU A 207 -7.82 7.95 -4.54
N GLN A 208 -7.62 7.64 -5.82
CA GLN A 208 -6.34 7.16 -6.31
C GLN A 208 -5.25 8.22 -6.10
N LEU A 209 -4.12 7.81 -5.51
CA LEU A 209 -2.95 8.67 -5.35
C LEU A 209 -2.38 9.10 -6.71
N PRO A 210 -1.96 10.37 -6.87
CA PRO A 210 -1.31 10.84 -8.10
C PRO A 210 -0.05 10.05 -8.46
N ASP A 211 0.72 9.62 -7.46
CA ASP A 211 1.98 8.89 -7.63
C ASP A 211 1.79 7.36 -7.78
N LEU A 212 0.53 6.87 -7.75
CA LEU A 212 0.18 5.47 -7.93
C LEU A 212 -0.52 5.25 -9.28
N VAL A 213 0.12 4.52 -10.19
CA VAL A 213 -0.41 4.24 -11.53
C VAL A 213 -0.92 2.81 -11.62
N VAL A 214 -2.14 2.61 -12.12
CA VAL A 214 -2.65 1.27 -12.41
C VAL A 214 -2.14 0.82 -13.79
N VAL A 215 -1.37 -0.27 -13.81
CA VAL A 215 -0.77 -0.85 -15.01
C VAL A 215 -1.62 -2.00 -15.56
N ARG A 216 -2.33 -2.71 -14.69
CA ARG A 216 -3.21 -3.83 -15.04
C ARG A 216 -4.42 -3.82 -14.14
N ASP A 217 -5.61 -4.01 -14.71
CA ASP A 217 -6.86 -4.10 -13.98
C ASP A 217 -7.80 -5.06 -14.71
N ALA A 218 -8.23 -6.13 -14.05
CA ALA A 218 -9.10 -7.13 -14.65
C ALA A 218 -10.50 -6.60 -15.02
N LEU A 219 -10.92 -5.44 -14.50
CA LEU A 219 -12.20 -4.82 -14.83
C LEU A 219 -12.11 -3.81 -15.99
N ARG A 220 -10.91 -3.45 -16.44
CA ARG A 220 -10.71 -2.41 -17.45
C ARG A 220 -9.95 -2.92 -18.65
N SER A 221 -10.21 -2.30 -19.79
CA SER A 221 -9.46 -2.56 -21.01
C SER A 221 -8.09 -1.86 -20.97
N ASP A 222 -7.12 -2.41 -21.70
CA ASP A 222 -5.81 -1.78 -21.89
C ASP A 222 -5.90 -0.35 -22.46
N LYS A 223 -6.95 -0.07 -23.23
CA LYS A 223 -7.20 1.26 -23.80
C LYS A 223 -7.52 2.28 -22.70
N GLU A 224 -8.45 1.95 -21.81
CA GLU A 224 -8.85 2.82 -20.69
C GLU A 224 -7.67 3.08 -19.74
N LEU A 225 -6.84 2.06 -19.49
CA LEU A 225 -5.65 2.21 -18.64
C LEU A 225 -4.60 3.14 -19.27
N ARG A 226 -4.42 3.09 -20.60
CA ARG A 226 -3.51 4.00 -21.31
C ARG A 226 -4.03 5.43 -21.28
N GLU A 227 -5.31 5.63 -21.56
CA GLU A 227 -5.94 6.96 -21.54
C GLU A 227 -5.82 7.61 -20.16
N GLN A 228 -6.10 6.85 -19.09
CA GLN A 228 -5.91 7.33 -17.73
C GLN A 228 -4.46 7.72 -17.46
N ARG A 229 -3.49 6.88 -17.84
CA ARG A 229 -2.07 7.18 -17.63
C ARG A 229 -1.64 8.44 -18.36
N ASP A 230 -2.07 8.60 -19.61
CA ASP A 230 -1.73 9.77 -20.43
C ASP A 230 -2.36 11.04 -19.84
N GLU A 231 -3.57 10.95 -19.28
CA GLU A 231 -4.21 12.04 -18.54
C GLU A 231 -3.45 12.39 -17.25
N THR A 232 -3.08 11.40 -16.44
CA THR A 232 -2.24 11.62 -15.25
C THR A 232 -0.90 12.26 -15.63
N GLN A 233 -0.27 11.81 -16.72
CA GLN A 233 0.99 12.37 -17.19
C GLN A 233 0.83 13.81 -17.71
N ARG A 234 -0.31 14.18 -18.31
CA ARG A 234 -0.60 15.58 -18.68
C ARG A 234 -0.79 16.46 -17.45
N MET A 235 -1.50 15.97 -16.43
CA MET A 235 -1.73 16.69 -15.18
C MET A 235 -0.42 16.93 -14.41
N LEU A 236 0.48 15.95 -14.42
CA LEU A 236 1.77 16.04 -13.72
C LEU A 236 2.89 16.69 -14.57
N GLY A 237 2.82 16.57 -15.89
CA GLY A 237 3.86 17.02 -16.83
C GLY A 237 3.60 18.37 -17.50
N GLY A 238 2.45 19.01 -17.26
CA GLY A 238 2.08 20.30 -17.84
C GLY A 238 2.82 21.53 -17.30
N GLY A 239 3.91 21.34 -16.54
CA GLY A 239 4.65 22.43 -15.87
C GLY A 239 5.92 22.94 -16.56
N ASP A 240 6.60 22.14 -17.40
CA ASP A 240 7.98 22.46 -17.86
C ASP A 240 8.14 22.44 -19.39
N GLY A 241 7.28 23.19 -20.09
CA GLY A 241 7.26 23.17 -21.55
C GLY A 241 7.05 24.52 -22.22
N ASP A 242 7.23 25.66 -21.54
CA ASP A 242 7.20 26.93 -22.24
C ASP A 242 8.01 28.03 -21.55
N LYS A 243 8.79 28.74 -22.38
CA LYS A 243 9.60 29.95 -22.11
C LYS A 243 11.02 29.75 -21.59
N CYS A 244 11.96 29.67 -22.55
CA CYS A 244 13.09 30.59 -22.66
C CYS A 244 13.67 30.50 -24.07
N GLY A 245 12.95 31.08 -25.03
CA GLY A 245 13.42 31.37 -26.37
C GLY A 245 12.98 32.78 -26.74
N GLY A 246 13.83 33.76 -26.44
CA GLY A 246 13.66 35.18 -26.72
C GLY A 246 14.96 35.92 -26.44
#